data_AF-A0A7R5L6U9-F1
#
_entry.id   AF-A0A7R5L6U9-F1
#
_cell.length_a   1.000
_cell.length_b   1.000
_cell.length_c   1.000
_cell.angle_alpha   90.00
_cell.angle_beta   90.00
_cell.angle_gamma   90.00
#
_symmetry.space_group_name_H-M   'P 1'
#
loop_
_entity.id
_entity.type
_entity.pdbx_description
1 polymer ?
#
loop_
_entity_poly.entity_id
_entity_poly.type
_entity_poly.pdbx_seq_one_letter_code
_entity_poly.pdbx_strand_id
1 'polypeptide(L)'
;MVLPGGSGAATPSGAEAPGSSVPGDARSEAVDDSVPTAGAAEGGAAGCAGSMEDGVFQLMTNHECHFINGTEQVRFVERHIYNREQFLHFDSDVGVYVGDTPHGEIQARHFNSKREWLEYKRSAVDRYCRYNYKADAPFTVER
;
A
#
# COMPACT_ATOMS: atom_id res chain seq x y z
N MET A 1 -58.34 -23.39 5.58
CA MET A 1 -57.29 -22.72 6.38
C MET A 1 -56.50 -21.81 5.46
N VAL A 2 -56.08 -20.68 6.02
CA VAL A 2 -55.49 -19.46 5.43
C VAL A 2 -54.16 -19.72 4.68
N LEU A 3 -53.91 -19.01 3.57
CA LEU A 3 -52.60 -18.81 2.88
C LEU A 3 -51.90 -17.55 3.46
N PRO A 4 -50.63 -17.18 3.18
CA PRO A 4 -49.42 -17.88 2.70
C PRO A 4 -48.16 -17.50 3.55
N GLY A 5 -46.96 -17.95 3.15
CA GLY A 5 -45.70 -17.49 3.76
C GLY A 5 -44.45 -17.96 3.02
N GLY A 6 -44.31 -17.58 1.74
CA GLY A 6 -43.03 -17.68 1.03
C GLY A 6 -42.06 -16.64 1.58
N SER A 7 -40.94 -17.09 2.15
CA SER A 7 -39.79 -16.25 2.43
C SER A 7 -38.73 -16.56 1.38
N GLY A 8 -38.59 -15.65 0.42
CA GLY A 8 -37.54 -15.71 -0.58
C GLY A 8 -36.19 -15.65 0.11
N ALA A 9 -35.37 -16.68 -0.10
CA ALA A 9 -33.95 -16.58 0.17
C ALA A 9 -33.40 -15.55 -0.82
N ALA A 10 -33.16 -14.34 -0.32
CA ALA A 10 -32.42 -13.31 -1.03
C ALA A 10 -31.06 -13.91 -1.37
N THR A 11 -30.84 -14.12 -2.67
CA THR A 11 -29.49 -14.21 -3.21
C THR A 11 -28.80 -12.88 -2.88
N PRO A 12 -27.64 -12.86 -2.20
CA PRO A 12 -26.79 -11.69 -2.30
C PRO A 12 -26.21 -11.71 -3.72
N SER A 13 -26.96 -11.06 -4.60
CA SER A 13 -26.52 -10.50 -5.86
C SER A 13 -25.15 -9.85 -5.67
N GLY A 14 -24.19 -10.32 -6.47
CA GLY A 14 -22.96 -9.62 -6.88
C GLY A 14 -22.39 -8.61 -5.88
N ALA A 15 -21.63 -9.10 -4.90
CA ALA A 15 -20.48 -8.32 -4.45
C ALA A 15 -19.38 -8.54 -5.49
N GLU A 16 -19.43 -7.74 -6.57
CA GLU A 16 -18.24 -7.50 -7.38
C GLU A 16 -17.09 -7.20 -6.42
N ALA A 17 -16.05 -8.03 -6.49
CA ALA A 17 -14.81 -7.76 -5.79
C ALA A 17 -14.37 -6.35 -6.22
N PRO A 18 -14.25 -5.36 -5.32
CA PRO A 18 -13.55 -4.16 -5.70
C PRO A 18 -12.15 -4.63 -6.06
N GLY A 19 -11.81 -4.45 -7.33
CA GLY A 19 -10.48 -4.72 -7.83
C GLY A 19 -9.44 -4.16 -6.87
N SER A 20 -8.26 -4.75 -6.91
CA SER A 20 -7.05 -4.27 -6.25
C SER A 20 -6.61 -2.87 -6.69
N SER A 21 -7.51 -2.04 -7.23
CA SER A 21 -7.42 -0.59 -7.22
C SER A 21 -7.38 -0.12 -5.78
N VAL A 22 -6.16 -0.15 -5.23
CA VAL A 22 -5.69 0.88 -4.32
C VAL A 22 -6.24 2.19 -4.88
N PRO A 23 -7.08 2.95 -4.15
CA PRO A 23 -7.30 4.33 -4.56
C PRO A 23 -5.92 4.95 -4.61
N GLY A 24 -5.46 5.23 -5.83
CA GLY A 24 -4.23 5.94 -6.07
C GLY A 24 -4.41 7.35 -5.54
N ASP A 25 -4.33 7.51 -4.23
CA ASP A 25 -3.91 8.76 -3.61
C ASP A 25 -2.38 8.86 -3.75
N ALA A 26 -1.90 8.68 -4.98
CA ALA A 26 -0.68 9.28 -5.46
C ALA A 26 -0.98 10.76 -5.71
N ARG A 27 -1.43 11.47 -4.68
CA ARG A 27 -1.11 12.89 -4.61
C ARG A 27 0.32 12.93 -4.09
N SER A 28 1.24 12.68 -5.01
CA SER A 28 2.63 13.09 -4.89
C SER A 28 2.59 14.60 -4.74
N GLU A 29 2.37 15.10 -3.53
CA GLU A 29 2.68 16.48 -3.22
C GLU A 29 4.20 16.54 -3.30
N ALA A 30 4.67 17.01 -4.45
CA ALA A 30 6.05 17.39 -4.66
C ALA A 30 6.40 18.36 -3.53
N VAL A 31 7.14 17.87 -2.55
CA VAL A 31 7.73 18.72 -1.52
C VAL A 31 8.83 19.47 -2.25
N ASP A 32 8.58 20.75 -2.46
CA ASP A 32 9.48 21.71 -3.07
C ASP A 32 10.79 21.78 -2.24
N ASP A 33 11.87 21.19 -2.75
CA ASP A 33 13.21 21.16 -2.14
C ASP A 33 13.95 22.50 -2.39
N SER A 34 13.28 23.63 -2.14
CA SER A 34 13.89 24.96 -2.30
C SER A 34 14.54 25.43 -1.00
N VAL A 35 15.81 25.10 -0.81
CA VAL A 35 16.70 25.90 0.04
C VAL A 35 17.40 26.95 -0.82
N PRO A 36 17.43 28.25 -0.44
CA PRO A 36 17.95 29.31 -1.29
C PRO A 36 19.47 29.43 -1.15
N THR A 37 20.19 29.54 -2.26
CA THR A 37 21.49 30.23 -2.27
C THR A 37 21.62 31.14 -3.50
N ALA A 38 22.06 32.35 -3.21
CA ALA A 38 22.17 33.48 -4.13
C ALA A 38 23.47 33.44 -4.96
N GLY A 39 23.45 34.12 -6.11
CA GLY A 39 24.66 34.73 -6.70
C GLY A 39 24.96 34.34 -8.16
N ALA A 40 24.78 35.31 -9.05
CA ALA A 40 24.93 35.27 -10.51
C ALA A 40 26.36 34.99 -11.03
N ALA A 41 26.47 34.49 -12.27
CA ALA A 41 27.36 35.03 -13.30
C ALA A 41 27.06 34.45 -14.70
N GLU A 42 27.20 35.31 -15.70
CA GLU A 42 26.93 35.11 -17.13
C GLU A 42 27.98 34.24 -17.84
N GLY A 43 27.58 33.60 -18.96
CA GLY A 43 28.52 33.28 -20.05
C GLY A 43 28.37 31.91 -20.70
N GLY A 44 28.05 31.91 -21.99
CA GLY A 44 28.42 30.84 -22.93
C GLY A 44 27.32 29.81 -23.22
N ALA A 45 26.72 29.90 -24.41
CA ALA A 45 26.01 28.79 -25.02
C ALA A 45 27.03 27.71 -25.46
N ALA A 46 27.54 26.94 -24.50
CA ALA A 46 28.15 25.64 -24.75
C ALA A 46 27.03 24.61 -24.69
N GLY A 47 26.88 23.84 -25.78
CA GLY A 47 25.69 23.07 -26.07
C GLY A 47 25.18 22.19 -24.92
N CYS A 48 23.85 22.07 -24.84
CA CYS A 48 23.19 20.99 -24.11
C CYS A 48 23.39 19.67 -24.87
N ALA A 49 24.63 19.21 -24.96
CA ALA A 49 24.95 17.80 -25.14
C ALA A 49 25.38 17.22 -23.79
N GLY A 50 24.65 17.58 -22.73
CA GLY A 50 24.54 16.71 -21.57
C GLY A 50 23.64 15.56 -21.99
N SER A 51 24.18 14.35 -22.00
CA SER A 51 23.35 13.15 -22.01
C SER A 51 22.27 13.34 -20.96
N MET A 52 21.01 13.41 -21.39
CA MET A 52 19.86 13.24 -20.51
C MET A 52 20.11 11.89 -19.85
N GLU A 53 20.54 11.91 -18.59
CA GLU A 53 20.62 10.71 -17.80
C GLU A 53 19.19 10.19 -17.75
N ASP A 54 18.94 9.05 -18.40
CA ASP A 54 17.64 8.39 -18.38
C ASP A 54 17.35 7.95 -16.95
N GLY A 55 16.80 8.87 -16.15
CA GLY A 55 16.47 8.65 -14.75
C GLY A 55 15.30 7.70 -14.65
N VAL A 56 15.53 6.51 -14.09
CA VAL A 56 14.46 5.57 -13.78
C VAL A 56 13.97 5.86 -12.36
N PHE A 57 12.71 6.26 -12.27
CA PHE A 57 12.00 6.37 -11.00
C PHE A 57 11.10 5.16 -10.85
N GLN A 58 11.26 4.43 -9.75
CA GLN A 58 10.48 3.25 -9.45
C GLN A 58 9.81 3.40 -8.08
N LEU A 59 8.49 3.21 -8.02
CA LEU A 59 7.76 3.09 -6.76
C LEU A 59 7.14 1.70 -6.72
N MET A 60 7.45 0.94 -5.67
CA MET A 60 6.92 -0.40 -5.44
C MET A 60 6.22 -0.46 -4.09
N THR A 61 5.13 -1.22 -4.04
CA THR A 61 4.43 -1.55 -2.80
C THR A 61 4.31 -3.06 -2.70
N ASN A 62 4.86 -3.63 -1.63
CA ASN A 62 4.72 -5.05 -1.34
C ASN A 62 3.62 -5.26 -0.30
N HIS A 63 2.79 -6.28 -0.51
CA HIS A 63 1.81 -6.77 0.45
C HIS A 63 2.17 -8.21 0.81
N GLU A 64 2.78 -8.39 1.97
CA GLU A 64 3.32 -9.65 2.44
C GLU A 64 2.42 -10.23 3.53
N CYS A 65 2.10 -11.51 3.41
CA CYS A 65 1.34 -12.27 4.41
C CYS A 65 2.22 -13.42 4.92
N HIS A 66 2.67 -13.34 6.17
CA HIS A 66 3.46 -14.37 6.81
C HIS A 66 2.56 -15.29 7.63
N PHE A 67 2.51 -16.56 7.25
CA PHE A 67 1.75 -17.61 7.93
C PHE A 67 2.69 -18.40 8.84
N ILE A 68 2.63 -18.13 10.14
CA ILE A 68 3.48 -18.76 11.16
C ILE A 68 2.68 -19.91 11.78
N ASN A 69 3.23 -21.12 11.71
CA ASN A 69 2.56 -22.36 12.15
C ASN A 69 1.19 -22.56 11.47
N GLY A 70 1.14 -22.42 10.14
CA GLY A 70 -0.09 -22.51 9.37
C GLY A 70 -0.90 -21.23 9.43
N THR A 71 -2.22 -21.34 9.64
CA THR A 71 -3.10 -20.15 9.71
C THR A 71 -3.34 -19.66 11.13
N GLU A 72 -2.74 -20.23 12.17
CA GLU A 72 -3.01 -19.79 13.54
C GLU A 72 -2.51 -18.35 13.77
N GLN A 73 -1.26 -18.08 13.40
CA GLN A 73 -0.66 -16.76 13.52
C GLN A 73 -0.33 -16.22 12.12
N VAL A 74 -0.93 -15.07 11.80
CA VAL A 74 -0.78 -14.42 10.49
C VAL A 74 -0.34 -12.99 10.70
N ARG A 75 0.77 -12.61 10.08
CA ARG A 75 1.30 -11.25 10.11
C ARG A 75 1.21 -10.64 8.73
N PHE A 76 0.61 -9.46 8.65
CA PHE A 76 0.53 -8.67 7.43
C PHE A 76 1.57 -7.56 7.47
N VAL A 77 2.38 -7.47 6.41
CA VAL A 77 3.38 -6.41 6.25
C VAL A 77 3.15 -5.72 4.92
N GLU A 78 3.02 -4.40 4.95
CA GLU A 78 3.01 -3.56 3.76
C GLU A 78 4.29 -2.73 3.73
N ARG A 79 5.02 -2.77 2.61
CA ARG A 79 6.27 -2.01 2.44
C ARG A 79 6.14 -1.10 1.23
N HIS A 80 6.50 0.16 1.40
CA HIS A 80 6.64 1.12 0.31
C HIS A 80 8.12 1.38 0.04
N ILE A 81 8.51 1.15 -1.20
CA ILE A 81 9.89 1.16 -1.65
C ILE A 81 10.01 2.17 -2.78
N TYR A 82 10.84 3.18 -2.59
CA TYR A 82 11.22 4.13 -3.61
C TYR A 82 12.59 3.74 -4.17
N ASN A 83 12.64 3.46 -5.46
CA ASN A 83 13.72 2.81 -6.17
C ASN A 83 14.11 1.48 -5.51
N ARG A 84 15.12 1.49 -4.62
CA ARG A 84 15.62 0.33 -3.89
C ARG A 84 15.67 0.56 -2.39
N GLU A 85 15.07 1.65 -1.92
CA GLU A 85 15.05 2.07 -0.53
C GLU A 85 13.62 2.00 0.01
N GLN A 86 13.42 1.18 1.03
CA GLN A 86 12.15 1.18 1.76
C GLN A 86 12.07 2.47 2.58
N PHE A 87 11.02 3.25 2.38
CA PHE A 87 10.82 4.49 3.12
C PHE A 87 9.72 4.40 4.17
N LEU A 88 8.73 3.51 3.99
CA LEU A 88 7.58 3.42 4.87
C LEU A 88 7.12 1.97 4.95
N HIS A 89 6.77 1.49 6.13
CA HIS A 89 6.11 0.19 6.28
C HIS A 89 4.97 0.22 7.29
N PHE A 90 4.02 -0.69 7.11
CA PHE A 90 3.02 -1.04 8.09
C PHE A 90 3.19 -2.50 8.47
N ASP A 91 3.11 -2.77 9.76
CA ASP A 91 3.16 -4.11 10.30
C ASP A 91 1.90 -4.34 11.15
N SER A 92 1.20 -5.44 10.94
CA SER A 92 0.03 -5.79 11.74
C SER A 92 0.35 -5.97 13.21
N ASP A 93 1.56 -6.40 13.56
CA ASP A 93 1.96 -6.62 14.95
C ASP A 93 2.16 -5.28 15.69
N VAL A 94 2.60 -4.25 14.96
CA VAL A 94 2.76 -2.89 15.48
C VAL A 94 1.46 -2.10 15.38
N GLY A 95 0.68 -2.33 14.32
CA GLY A 95 -0.63 -1.73 14.06
C GLY A 95 -0.59 -0.27 13.62
N VAL A 96 0.56 0.28 13.25
CA VAL A 96 0.72 1.65 12.71
C VAL A 96 1.79 1.67 11.62
N TYR A 97 1.79 2.74 10.83
CA TYR A 97 2.86 3.00 9.86
C TYR A 97 4.11 3.52 10.56
N VAL A 98 5.27 3.04 10.13
CA VAL A 98 6.59 3.42 10.60
C VAL A 98 7.40 3.91 9.41
N GLY A 99 7.99 5.09 9.55
CA GLY A 99 8.89 5.66 8.54
C GLY A 99 10.32 5.17 8.76
N ASP A 100 10.93 4.59 7.73
CA ASP A 100 12.31 4.11 7.77
C ASP A 100 13.32 5.18 7.31
N THR A 101 12.82 6.24 6.69
CA THR A 101 13.60 7.40 6.21
C THR A 101 12.93 8.70 6.66
N PRO A 102 13.61 9.86 6.60
CA PRO A 102 13.02 11.15 6.96
C PRO A 102 11.75 11.49 6.16
N HIS A 103 11.73 11.16 4.86
CA HIS A 103 10.52 11.27 4.04
C HIS A 103 9.43 10.31 4.53
N GLY A 104 9.82 9.07 4.83
CA GLY A 104 8.98 8.06 5.45
C GLY A 104 8.27 8.51 6.71
N GLU A 105 8.96 9.20 7.62
CA GLU A 105 8.36 9.67 8.87
C GLU A 105 7.23 10.69 8.64
N ILE A 106 7.38 11.56 7.64
CA ILE A 106 6.34 12.52 7.26
C ILE A 106 5.10 11.76 6.79
N GLN A 107 5.30 10.75 5.93
CA GLN A 107 4.21 9.92 5.42
C GLN A 107 3.57 9.08 6.53
N ALA A 108 4.37 8.50 7.43
CA ALA A 108 3.89 7.74 8.57
C ALA A 108 2.99 8.59 9.47
N ARG A 109 3.38 9.84 9.78
CA ARG A 109 2.52 10.77 10.54
C ARG A 109 1.21 11.05 9.82
N HIS A 110 1.24 11.24 8.49
CA HIS A 110 0.04 11.46 7.70
C HIS A 110 -0.91 10.26 7.75
N PHE A 111 -0.44 9.05 7.48
CA PHE A 111 -1.27 7.85 7.54
C PHE A 111 -1.77 7.53 8.95
N ASN A 112 -0.93 7.71 9.97
CA ASN A 112 -1.30 7.44 11.35
C ASN A 112 -2.33 8.43 11.90
N SER A 113 -2.48 9.61 11.28
CA SER A 113 -3.53 10.57 11.64
C SER A 113 -4.94 10.11 11.19
N LYS A 114 -5.03 9.19 10.22
CA LYS A 114 -6.28 8.71 9.65
C LYS A 114 -6.72 7.40 10.33
N ARG A 115 -7.58 7.52 11.35
CA ARG A 115 -8.03 6.36 12.14
C ARG A 115 -8.73 5.27 11.32
N GLU A 116 -9.66 5.65 10.44
CA GLU A 116 -10.37 4.70 9.56
C GLU A 116 -9.40 3.90 8.69
N TRP A 117 -8.35 4.56 8.19
CA TRP A 117 -7.31 3.90 7.39
C TRP A 117 -6.53 2.87 8.20
N LEU A 118 -6.13 3.21 9.43
CA LEU A 118 -5.43 2.27 10.31
C LEU A 118 -6.31 1.07 10.68
N GLU A 119 -7.59 1.29 10.96
CA GLU A 119 -8.53 0.19 11.23
C GLU A 119 -8.67 -0.74 10.02
N TYR A 120 -8.80 -0.17 8.81
CA TYR A 120 -8.80 -0.95 7.58
C TYR A 120 -7.51 -1.75 7.39
N LYS A 121 -6.34 -1.15 7.62
CA LYS A 121 -5.04 -1.82 7.48
C LYS A 121 -4.82 -2.90 8.54
N ARG A 122 -5.25 -2.68 9.79
CA ARG A 122 -5.24 -3.71 10.83
C ARG A 122 -6.14 -4.90 10.48
N SER A 123 -7.26 -4.65 9.82
CA SER A 123 -8.17 -5.71 9.34
C SER A 123 -7.60 -6.54 8.19
N ALA A 124 -6.49 -6.13 7.56
CA ALA A 124 -5.92 -6.80 6.39
C ALA A 124 -5.48 -8.24 6.68
N VAL A 125 -5.11 -8.57 7.92
CA VAL A 125 -4.78 -9.95 8.31
C VAL A 125 -5.94 -10.90 8.00
N ASP A 126 -7.15 -10.56 8.43
CA ASP A 126 -8.32 -11.41 8.22
C ASP A 126 -8.95 -11.19 6.85
N ARG A 127 -9.07 -9.91 6.43
CA ARG A 127 -9.75 -9.51 5.19
C ARG A 127 -8.97 -9.91 3.93
N TYR A 128 -7.63 -9.85 3.99
CA TYR A 128 -6.77 -10.10 2.84
C TYR A 128 -5.99 -11.40 3.00
N CYS A 129 -5.15 -11.54 4.03
CA CYS A 129 -4.27 -12.70 4.13
C CYS A 129 -5.04 -14.02 4.30
N ARG A 130 -5.90 -14.14 5.32
CA ARG A 130 -6.66 -15.38 5.56
C ARG A 130 -7.66 -15.68 4.46
N TYR A 131 -8.25 -14.64 3.88
CA TYR A 131 -9.18 -14.79 2.76
C TYR A 131 -8.49 -15.40 1.55
N ASN A 132 -7.36 -14.84 1.11
CA ASN A 132 -6.63 -15.36 -0.05
C ASN A 132 -6.01 -16.72 0.24
N TYR A 133 -5.48 -16.97 1.45
CA TYR A 133 -4.96 -18.29 1.80
C TYR A 133 -6.00 -19.39 1.60
N LYS A 134 -7.27 -19.17 1.98
CA LYS A 134 -8.34 -20.15 1.74
C LYS A 134 -8.62 -20.39 0.26
N ALA A 135 -8.45 -19.37 -0.58
CA ALA A 135 -8.67 -19.49 -2.01
C ALA A 135 -7.51 -20.21 -2.71
N ASP A 136 -6.27 -19.92 -2.30
CA ASP A 136 -5.06 -20.35 -3.01
C ASP A 136 -4.40 -21.59 -2.39
N ALA A 137 -4.65 -21.91 -1.12
CA ALA A 137 -4.05 -23.06 -0.43
C ALA A 137 -4.27 -24.40 -1.15
N PRO A 138 -5.45 -24.70 -1.74
CA PRO A 138 -5.66 -25.94 -2.48
C PRO A 138 -4.71 -26.12 -3.67
N PHE A 139 -4.23 -25.02 -4.25
CA PHE A 139 -3.37 -25.05 -5.44
C PHE A 139 -1.89 -24.88 -5.11
N THR A 140 -1.58 -24.15 -4.03
CA THR A 140 -0.21 -23.72 -3.70
C THR A 140 0.41 -24.49 -2.53
N VAL A 141 -0.40 -24.96 -1.59
CA VAL A 141 0.06 -25.61 -0.35
C VAL A 141 -0.31 -27.09 -0.31
N GLU A 142 -1.57 -27.42 -0.60
CA GLU A 142 -2.14 -28.77 -0.44
C GLU A 142 -2.06 -29.63 -1.72
N ARG A 143 -0.87 -29.72 -2.34
CA ARG A 143 -0.64 -30.50 -3.56
C ARG A 143 -0.49 -32.00 -3.32
#